data_AF-A0A535KDH5-F1
#
_entry.id   AF-A0A535KDH5-F1
#
_cell.length_a   1.000
_cell.length_b   1.000
_cell.length_c   1.000
_cell.angle_alpha   90.00
_cell.angle_beta   90.00
_cell.angle_gamma   90.00
#
_symmetry.space_group_name_H-M   'P 1'
#
loop_
_entity.id
_entity.type
_entity.pdbx_description
1 polymer ?
#
loop_
_entity_poly.entity_id
_entity_poly.type
_entity_poly.pdbx_seq_one_letter_code
_entity_poly.pdbx_strand_id
1 'polypeptide(L)'
;MILPGVALGLLALAALRLLPLIAHLVAREAGLARRLAGWRLQREPLQHARVALILSFALALSVFTSTYLATDQRNAVDRARYAAGSDVRASFGFGTGPSVLDGAIAAAPGVVASSLVFRDSGRPGKSDVSATVLGVDPYSLQRVAWWRDDLAGQPLPQLMGELLRGDPDGASIPGRPQALSLWVFSTGLDASLEADLEAADGSPIHASFGSLSFRGWNTLEAPLSRLAVQDFPLRLRTLVMKSTGPNTTGEIDLSELRAGPPGGSAPMVEAFSAAGGWWQEMVGQFGGVAPLRLGSRPRNGEASTGLMVDLTGGGTLALHPAPSSAALPGLVSTQTAAKLGVGVGQSLPLHIETHDVTVRLVGTVDYFPTLYPGQDDFLVIPAKSLLERLRRLNSYVYPNEAWMRVGGSPDAAGIAVQNATHGQAQVNDRETLEASALRSPLRLSLDAALIIGLVAALSIVVIGFGLHFLAVARSRVSESAIMQANGLPWRIVNEGLLTEQVVVLVHSLIVGAALGALMAWAILPVLQSSVLPADLIPPTIVTLDVRTLLGATLAVLAAAGIMGQLAMRSASAFRLNDELRALA
;
A
#
# COMPACT_ATOMS: atom_id res chain seq x y z
N MET A 1 -25.20 -19.29 -3.01
CA MET A 1 -24.06 -20.19 -3.29
C MET A 1 -24.41 -21.40 -4.17
N ILE A 2 -25.67 -21.88 -4.22
CA ILE A 2 -26.02 -23.06 -5.05
C ILE A 2 -26.03 -22.76 -6.56
N LEU A 3 -26.50 -21.57 -6.95
CA LEU A 3 -26.65 -21.18 -8.37
C LEU A 3 -25.33 -21.25 -9.19
N PRO A 4 -24.19 -20.69 -8.71
CA PRO A 4 -22.93 -20.79 -9.44
C PRO A 4 -22.46 -22.24 -9.59
N GLY A 5 -22.57 -23.05 -8.54
CA GLY A 5 -22.20 -24.47 -8.57
C GLY A 5 -22.98 -25.27 -9.61
N VAL A 6 -24.29 -25.03 -9.70
CA VAL A 6 -25.16 -25.66 -10.72
C VAL A 6 -24.78 -25.19 -12.13
N ALA A 7 -24.55 -23.89 -12.33
CA ALA A 7 -24.15 -23.34 -13.62
C ALA A 7 -22.81 -23.91 -14.10
N LEU A 8 -21.83 -24.04 -13.21
CA LEU A 8 -20.54 -24.68 -13.49
C LEU A 8 -20.70 -26.16 -13.86
N GLY A 9 -21.60 -26.88 -13.19
CA GLY A 9 -21.89 -28.26 -13.56
C GLY A 9 -22.52 -28.40 -14.93
N LEU A 10 -23.42 -27.48 -15.31
CA LEU A 10 -23.98 -27.43 -16.66
C LEU A 10 -22.93 -27.08 -17.70
N LEU A 11 -22.00 -26.16 -17.40
CA LEU A 11 -20.87 -25.82 -18.27
C LEU A 11 -19.91 -26.99 -18.45
N ALA A 12 -19.59 -27.73 -17.38
CA ALA A 12 -18.79 -28.94 -17.47
C ALA A 12 -19.45 -30.01 -18.36
N LEU A 13 -20.76 -30.19 -18.22
CA LEU A 13 -21.55 -31.09 -19.08
C LEU A 13 -21.58 -30.61 -20.54
N ALA A 14 -21.68 -29.31 -20.77
CA ALA A 14 -21.64 -28.73 -22.11
C ALA A 14 -20.25 -28.90 -22.75
N ALA A 15 -19.17 -28.77 -21.98
CA ALA A 15 -17.79 -28.94 -22.46
C ALA A 15 -17.52 -30.36 -23.00
N LEU A 16 -18.25 -31.37 -22.53
CA LEU A 16 -18.19 -32.74 -23.09
C LEU A 16 -18.59 -32.79 -24.56
N ARG A 17 -19.34 -31.81 -25.09
CA ARG A 17 -19.66 -31.74 -26.52
C ARG A 17 -18.43 -31.41 -27.39
N LEU A 18 -17.34 -30.92 -26.79
CA LEU A 18 -16.09 -30.60 -27.50
C LEU A 18 -15.19 -31.82 -27.69
N LEU A 19 -15.37 -32.88 -26.89
CA LEU A 19 -14.61 -34.14 -26.99
C LEU A 19 -14.59 -34.75 -28.40
N PRO A 20 -15.73 -34.88 -29.12
CA PRO A 20 -15.73 -35.39 -30.49
C PRO A 20 -15.00 -34.48 -31.49
N LEU A 21 -14.96 -33.16 -31.27
CA LEU A 21 -14.18 -32.24 -32.13
C LEU A 21 -12.68 -32.45 -31.95
N ILE A 22 -12.22 -32.63 -30.70
CA ILE A 22 -10.82 -32.94 -30.39
C ILE A 22 -10.45 -34.30 -31.00
N ALA A 23 -11.34 -35.29 -30.91
CA ALA A 23 -11.13 -36.60 -31.52
C ALA A 23 -10.95 -36.53 -33.05
N HIS A 24 -11.66 -35.63 -33.75
CA HIS A 24 -11.46 -35.41 -35.19
C HIS A 24 -10.07 -34.86 -35.53
N LEU A 25 -9.53 -33.97 -34.69
CA LEU A 25 -8.18 -33.42 -34.90
C LEU A 25 -7.10 -34.49 -34.72
N VAL A 26 -7.27 -35.36 -33.72
CA VAL A 26 -6.34 -36.48 -33.46
C VAL A 26 -6.41 -37.54 -34.56
N ALA A 27 -7.59 -37.78 -35.12
CA ALA A 27 -7.78 -38.72 -36.23
C ALA A 27 -7.14 -38.27 -37.56
N ARG A 28 -6.78 -36.99 -37.70
CA ARG A 28 -6.13 -36.45 -38.91
C ARG A 28 -4.65 -36.81 -39.02
N GLU A 29 -3.99 -37.20 -37.94
CA GLU A 29 -2.57 -37.52 -37.94
C GLU A 29 -2.24 -38.91 -38.53
N ALA A 30 -0.99 -39.08 -38.99
CA ALA A 30 -0.52 -40.34 -39.56
C ALA A 30 -0.26 -41.40 -38.47
N GLY A 31 -0.94 -42.56 -38.57
CA GLY A 31 -0.72 -43.71 -37.68
C GLY A 31 -2.01 -44.48 -37.38
N LEU A 32 -1.98 -45.81 -37.55
CA LEU A 32 -3.15 -46.68 -37.34
C LEU A 32 -3.71 -46.57 -35.91
N ALA A 33 -2.82 -46.49 -34.92
CA ALA A 33 -3.16 -46.35 -33.50
C ALA A 33 -3.97 -45.07 -33.20
N ARG A 34 -3.56 -43.92 -33.76
CA ARG A 34 -4.23 -42.62 -33.55
C ARG A 34 -5.58 -42.54 -34.25
N ARG A 35 -5.71 -43.14 -35.44
CA ARG A 35 -6.99 -43.25 -36.15
C ARG A 35 -7.98 -44.15 -35.40
N LEU A 36 -7.53 -45.29 -34.89
CA LEU A 36 -8.35 -46.18 -34.07
C LEU A 36 -8.83 -45.49 -32.78
N ALA A 37 -7.94 -44.75 -32.10
CA ALA A 37 -8.29 -43.95 -30.93
C ALA A 37 -9.36 -42.89 -31.24
N GLY A 38 -9.18 -42.15 -32.34
CA GLY A 38 -10.16 -41.15 -32.80
C GLY A 38 -11.52 -41.76 -33.13
N TRP A 39 -11.55 -42.92 -33.79
CA TRP A 39 -12.78 -43.64 -34.12
C TRP A 39 -13.53 -44.16 -32.89
N ARG A 40 -12.79 -44.68 -31.89
CA ARG A 40 -13.37 -45.13 -30.61
C ARG A 40 -13.94 -43.97 -29.81
N LEU A 41 -13.22 -42.85 -29.70
CA LEU A 41 -13.69 -41.62 -29.04
C LEU A 41 -15.01 -41.09 -29.65
N GLN A 42 -15.20 -41.25 -30.96
CA GLN A 42 -16.44 -40.86 -31.65
C GLN A 42 -17.60 -41.82 -31.42
N ARG A 43 -17.32 -43.11 -31.26
CA ARG A 43 -18.34 -44.18 -31.15
C ARG A 43 -18.79 -44.46 -29.72
N GLU A 44 -17.91 -44.31 -28.73
CA GLU A 44 -18.20 -44.54 -27.31
C GLU A 44 -17.96 -43.29 -26.42
N PRO A 45 -18.56 -42.13 -26.74
CA PRO A 45 -18.26 -40.87 -26.03
C PRO A 45 -18.64 -40.90 -24.54
N LEU A 46 -19.65 -41.69 -24.16
CA LEU A 46 -20.18 -41.74 -22.79
C LEU A 46 -19.19 -42.34 -21.78
N GLN A 47 -18.34 -43.28 -22.18
CA GLN A 47 -17.37 -43.90 -21.27
C GLN A 47 -16.25 -42.92 -20.90
N HIS A 48 -15.73 -42.20 -21.90
CA HIS A 48 -14.67 -41.21 -21.72
C HIS A 48 -15.18 -39.92 -21.06
N ALA A 49 -16.44 -39.56 -21.29
CA ALA A 49 -17.08 -38.38 -20.70
C ALA A 49 -17.12 -38.40 -19.16
N ARG A 50 -17.39 -39.57 -18.55
CA ARG A 50 -17.46 -39.69 -17.09
C ARG A 50 -16.12 -39.38 -16.42
N VAL A 51 -15.03 -39.92 -16.98
CA VAL A 51 -13.67 -39.71 -16.47
C VAL A 51 -13.22 -38.28 -16.71
N ALA A 52 -13.49 -37.78 -17.91
CA ALA A 52 -13.18 -36.40 -18.27
C ALA A 52 -13.84 -35.41 -17.30
N LEU A 53 -15.10 -35.65 -16.95
CA LEU A 53 -15.86 -34.81 -16.05
C LEU A 53 -15.29 -34.86 -14.62
N ILE A 54 -14.99 -36.04 -14.08
CA ILE A 54 -14.37 -36.19 -12.75
C ILE A 54 -13.01 -35.47 -12.68
N LEU A 55 -12.14 -35.67 -13.68
CA LEU A 55 -10.85 -34.99 -13.75
C LEU A 55 -10.99 -33.48 -13.91
N SER A 56 -11.92 -33.02 -14.74
CA SER A 56 -12.18 -31.59 -14.94
C SER A 56 -12.62 -30.93 -13.64
N PHE A 57 -13.53 -31.56 -12.88
CA PHE A 57 -13.96 -31.04 -11.58
C PHE A 57 -12.83 -31.04 -10.54
N ALA A 58 -12.01 -32.09 -10.51
CA ALA A 58 -10.85 -32.17 -9.63
C ALA A 58 -9.87 -31.02 -9.88
N LEU A 59 -9.55 -30.79 -11.16
CA LEU A 59 -8.66 -29.73 -11.59
C LEU A 59 -9.28 -28.36 -11.36
N ALA A 60 -10.59 -28.21 -11.58
CA ALA A 60 -11.30 -26.96 -11.28
C ALA A 60 -11.25 -26.62 -9.79
N LEU A 61 -11.53 -27.58 -8.91
CA LEU A 61 -11.42 -27.39 -7.46
C LEU A 61 -9.98 -27.09 -7.04
N SER A 62 -9.00 -27.79 -7.62
CA SER A 62 -7.58 -27.55 -7.36
C SER A 62 -7.15 -26.12 -7.73
N VAL A 63 -7.50 -25.67 -8.94
CA VAL A 63 -7.23 -24.31 -9.42
C VAL A 63 -7.95 -23.28 -8.56
N PHE A 64 -9.23 -23.50 -8.24
CA PHE A 64 -10.00 -22.63 -7.37
C PHE A 64 -9.36 -22.50 -5.98
N THR A 65 -9.08 -23.63 -5.31
CA THR A 65 -8.49 -23.64 -3.97
C THR A 65 -7.11 -22.97 -3.95
N SER A 66 -6.25 -23.25 -4.94
CA SER A 66 -4.95 -22.59 -5.06
C SER A 66 -5.08 -21.07 -5.26
N THR A 67 -5.98 -20.65 -6.15
CA THR A 67 -6.24 -19.22 -6.39
C THR A 67 -6.80 -18.54 -5.15
N TYR A 68 -7.72 -19.21 -4.44
CA TYR A 68 -8.31 -18.70 -3.20
C TYR A 68 -7.24 -18.51 -2.12
N LEU A 69 -6.44 -19.54 -1.83
CA LEU A 69 -5.42 -19.50 -0.78
C LEU A 69 -4.36 -18.41 -1.08
N ALA A 70 -3.91 -18.31 -2.33
CA ALA A 70 -2.95 -17.29 -2.74
C ALA A 70 -3.54 -15.87 -2.64
N THR A 71 -4.81 -15.71 -3.05
CA THR A 71 -5.52 -14.42 -3.00
C THR A 71 -5.73 -14.00 -1.55
N ASP A 72 -6.25 -14.88 -0.71
CA ASP A 72 -6.49 -14.63 0.71
C ASP A 72 -5.19 -14.29 1.46
N GLN A 73 -4.10 -15.04 1.22
CA GLN A 73 -2.80 -14.73 1.81
C GLN A 73 -2.30 -13.35 1.40
N ARG A 74 -2.38 -13.01 0.12
CA ARG A 74 -1.94 -11.70 -0.35
C ARG A 74 -2.77 -10.58 0.25
N ASN A 75 -4.09 -10.73 0.27
CA ASN A 75 -4.98 -9.70 0.80
C ASN A 75 -4.82 -9.51 2.30
N ALA A 76 -4.63 -10.57 3.07
CA ALA A 76 -4.39 -10.46 4.51
C ALA A 76 -3.14 -9.62 4.80
N VAL A 77 -2.08 -9.82 4.01
CA VAL A 77 -0.85 -9.01 4.10
C VAL A 77 -1.10 -7.57 3.64
N ASP A 78 -1.75 -7.36 2.50
CA ASP A 78 -2.02 -6.00 1.99
C ASP A 78 -2.94 -5.19 2.93
N ARG A 79 -3.91 -5.83 3.59
CA ARG A 79 -4.77 -5.20 4.61
C ARG A 79 -4.00 -4.85 5.88
N ALA A 80 -3.13 -5.74 6.35
CA ALA A 80 -2.24 -5.45 7.47
C ALA A 80 -1.32 -4.25 7.17
N ARG A 81 -0.79 -4.17 5.93
CA ARG A 81 0.03 -3.04 5.47
C ARG A 81 -0.74 -1.73 5.38
N TYR A 82 -1.96 -1.78 4.85
CA TYR A 82 -2.85 -0.63 4.78
C TYR A 82 -3.20 -0.11 6.19
N ALA A 83 -3.45 -1.02 7.14
CA ALA A 83 -3.73 -0.68 8.53
C ALA A 83 -2.52 -0.10 9.26
N ALA A 84 -1.31 -0.61 8.99
CA ALA A 84 -0.07 -0.11 9.55
C ALA A 84 0.31 1.27 8.99
N GLY A 85 0.07 1.51 7.70
CA GLY A 85 0.42 2.75 6.99
C GLY A 85 1.91 2.86 6.64
N SER A 86 2.79 2.47 7.54
CA SER A 86 4.26 2.43 7.39
C SER A 86 4.84 1.17 8.06
N ASP A 87 6.17 1.04 8.15
CA ASP A 87 6.78 -0.10 8.85
C ASP A 87 6.48 -0.04 10.36
N VAL A 88 6.64 1.13 10.96
CA VAL A 88 6.21 1.42 12.34
C VAL A 88 5.45 2.74 12.34
N ARG A 89 4.30 2.77 13.00
CA ARG A 89 3.50 3.98 13.23
C ARG A 89 3.27 4.15 14.72
N ALA A 90 3.81 5.21 15.29
CA ALA A 90 3.53 5.63 16.66
C ALA A 90 2.51 6.76 16.63
N SER A 91 1.43 6.62 17.40
CA SER A 91 0.37 7.62 17.50
C SER A 91 0.21 8.05 18.96
N PHE A 92 -0.12 9.31 19.16
CA PHE A 92 -0.24 9.93 20.47
C PHE A 92 -1.56 10.68 20.59
N GLY A 93 -2.01 10.84 21.83
CA GLY A 93 -3.21 11.61 22.13
C GLY A 93 -3.06 13.12 21.92
N PHE A 94 -4.13 13.85 22.20
CA PHE A 94 -4.13 15.31 22.17
C PHE A 94 -3.08 15.89 23.12
N GLY A 95 -2.51 17.05 22.77
CA GLY A 95 -1.54 17.75 23.63
C GLY A 95 -0.12 17.20 23.57
N THR A 96 0.18 16.30 22.64
CA THR A 96 1.54 15.76 22.47
C THR A 96 2.47 16.81 21.89
N GLY A 97 3.56 17.12 22.61
CA GLY A 97 4.56 18.07 22.15
C GLY A 97 5.54 17.44 21.15
N PRO A 98 6.19 18.24 20.28
CA PRO A 98 7.14 17.77 19.26
C PRO A 98 8.27 16.89 19.82
N SER A 99 8.79 17.24 21.01
CA SER A 99 9.89 16.52 21.66
C SER A 99 9.58 15.05 21.95
N VAL A 100 8.31 14.72 22.20
CA VAL A 100 7.87 13.33 22.43
C VAL A 100 7.94 12.52 21.13
N LEU A 101 7.52 13.09 20.01
CA LEU A 101 7.61 12.43 18.69
C LEU A 101 9.06 12.29 18.24
N ASP A 102 9.88 13.33 18.44
CA ASP A 102 11.31 13.28 18.12
C ASP A 102 12.02 12.19 18.94
N GLY A 103 11.70 12.09 20.23
CA GLY A 103 12.20 11.03 21.11
C GLY A 103 11.76 9.63 20.67
N ALA A 104 10.50 9.48 20.22
CA ALA A 104 10.00 8.22 19.69
C ALA A 104 10.74 7.79 18.42
N ILE A 105 10.94 8.72 17.48
CA ILE A 105 11.69 8.44 16.25
C ILE A 105 13.14 8.09 16.56
N ALA A 106 13.79 8.83 17.46
CA ALA A 106 15.18 8.60 17.87
C ALA A 106 15.38 7.25 18.58
N ALA A 107 14.36 6.76 19.28
CA ALA A 107 14.40 5.47 19.98
C ALA A 107 14.26 4.26 19.04
N ALA A 108 13.68 4.44 17.85
CA ALA A 108 13.46 3.36 16.91
C ALA A 108 14.78 2.92 16.23
N PRO A 109 15.30 1.70 16.47
CA PRO A 109 16.49 1.20 15.79
C PRO A 109 16.28 1.09 14.27
N GLY A 110 17.28 1.53 13.52
CA GLY A 110 17.35 1.31 12.07
C GLY A 110 16.37 2.15 11.24
N VAL A 111 15.87 3.28 11.77
CA VAL A 111 15.07 4.23 10.98
C VAL A 111 15.87 4.74 9.78
N VAL A 112 15.31 4.53 8.59
CA VAL A 112 15.85 4.99 7.30
C VAL A 112 15.16 6.27 6.85
N ALA A 113 13.87 6.42 7.17
CA ALA A 113 13.09 7.61 6.91
C ALA A 113 11.96 7.72 7.93
N SER A 114 11.56 8.95 8.24
CA SER A 114 10.39 9.26 9.06
C SER A 114 9.56 10.36 8.41
N SER A 115 8.26 10.38 8.72
CA SER A 115 7.33 11.45 8.38
C SER A 115 6.45 11.73 9.60
N LEU A 116 6.33 13.01 9.95
CA LEU A 116 5.42 13.46 10.98
C LEU A 116 4.05 13.72 10.33
N VAL A 117 3.02 13.15 10.94
CA VAL A 117 1.64 13.21 10.46
C VAL A 117 0.77 13.80 11.57
N PHE A 118 -0.17 14.66 11.17
CA PHE A 118 -1.20 15.19 12.03
C PHE A 118 -2.52 14.52 11.70
N ARG A 119 -3.25 14.04 12.69
CA ARG A 119 -4.58 13.48 12.53
C ARG A 119 -5.53 14.11 13.54
N ASP A 120 -6.62 14.67 13.04
CA ASP A 120 -7.70 15.15 13.88
C ASP A 120 -9.05 15.06 13.15
N SER A 121 -10.15 15.27 13.86
CA SER A 121 -11.49 15.37 13.31
C SER A 121 -11.79 16.80 12.83
N GLY A 122 -12.42 16.93 11.67
CA GLY A 122 -12.88 18.20 11.13
C GLY A 122 -14.21 18.07 10.41
N ARG A 123 -14.84 19.20 10.09
CA ARG A 123 -16.09 19.26 9.32
C ARG A 123 -15.87 20.02 8.03
N PRO A 124 -15.74 19.34 6.89
CA PRO A 124 -15.66 19.97 5.59
C PRO A 124 -17.03 20.51 5.14
N GLY A 125 -17.03 21.71 4.57
CA GLY A 125 -18.22 22.40 4.08
C GLY A 125 -19.11 22.95 5.19
N LYS A 126 -20.36 23.21 4.84
CA LYS A 126 -21.42 23.65 5.79
C LYS A 126 -22.38 22.50 6.16
N SER A 127 -21.99 21.27 5.89
CA SER A 127 -22.75 20.05 6.16
C SER A 127 -22.39 19.45 7.52
N ASP A 128 -23.23 18.55 8.03
CA ASP A 128 -22.95 17.74 9.23
C ASP A 128 -21.96 16.58 8.97
N VAL A 129 -21.25 16.59 7.84
CA VAL A 129 -20.23 15.59 7.53
C VAL A 129 -19.03 15.81 8.44
N SER A 130 -18.76 14.82 9.30
CA SER A 130 -17.52 14.74 10.07
C SER A 130 -16.51 13.93 9.28
N ALA A 131 -15.31 14.46 9.10
CA ALA A 131 -14.23 13.83 8.37
C ALA A 131 -12.93 13.80 9.18
N THR A 132 -12.14 12.74 9.01
CA THR A 132 -10.76 12.71 9.50
C THR A 132 -9.90 13.59 8.61
N VAL A 133 -9.23 14.57 9.19
CA VAL A 133 -8.25 15.42 8.53
C VAL A 133 -6.87 14.87 8.81
N LEU A 134 -6.19 14.42 7.75
CA LEU A 134 -4.83 13.93 7.80
C LEU A 134 -3.87 14.99 7.23
N GLY A 135 -3.16 15.68 8.12
CA GLY A 135 -2.04 16.52 7.77
C GLY A 135 -0.81 15.67 7.46
N VAL A 136 -0.29 15.74 6.24
CA VAL A 136 0.91 15.00 5.82
C VAL A 136 1.99 15.93 5.29
N ASP A 137 3.26 15.55 5.42
CA ASP A 137 4.35 16.19 4.68
C ASP A 137 4.55 15.50 3.33
N PRO A 138 4.22 16.15 2.18
CA PRO A 138 4.28 15.52 0.87
C PRO A 138 5.64 14.93 0.51
N TYR A 139 6.74 15.52 1.00
CA TYR A 139 8.09 15.04 0.69
C TYR A 139 8.46 13.79 1.49
N SER A 140 8.27 13.82 2.81
CA SER A 140 8.67 12.70 3.66
C SER A 140 7.71 11.51 3.61
N LEU A 141 6.41 11.74 3.43
CA LEU A 141 5.40 10.69 3.47
C LEU A 141 5.63 9.62 2.39
N GLN A 142 5.99 10.03 1.17
CA GLN A 142 6.24 9.11 0.04
C GLN A 142 7.36 8.10 0.33
N ARG A 143 8.24 8.39 1.29
CA ARG A 143 9.38 7.55 1.67
C ARG A 143 9.07 6.58 2.79
N VAL A 144 7.90 6.70 3.44
CA VAL A 144 7.52 5.87 4.59
C VAL A 144 6.19 5.16 4.41
N ALA A 145 5.26 5.75 3.65
CA ALA A 145 3.94 5.20 3.45
C ALA A 145 3.99 3.96 2.54
N TRP A 146 3.28 2.91 2.93
CA TRP A 146 2.96 1.81 2.03
C TRP A 146 1.90 2.28 1.02
N TRP A 147 2.13 2.01 -0.26
CA TRP A 147 1.23 2.40 -1.34
C TRP A 147 1.04 1.27 -2.35
N ARG A 148 -0.16 1.19 -2.93
CA ARG A 148 -0.52 0.28 -4.01
C ARG A 148 -1.15 1.10 -5.14
N ASP A 149 -0.90 0.69 -6.38
CA ASP A 149 -1.22 1.51 -7.57
C ASP A 149 -2.73 1.70 -7.82
N ASP A 150 -3.58 0.91 -7.18
CA ASP A 150 -5.04 0.94 -7.30
C ASP A 150 -5.74 1.68 -6.13
N LEU A 151 -4.98 2.31 -5.22
CA LEU A 151 -5.55 3.10 -4.13
C LEU A 151 -6.09 4.46 -4.60
N ALA A 152 -5.64 4.95 -5.76
CA ALA A 152 -6.13 6.16 -6.39
C ALA A 152 -5.89 6.10 -7.91
N GLY A 153 -6.58 6.96 -8.67
CA GLY A 153 -6.35 7.10 -10.11
C GLY A 153 -4.97 7.65 -10.51
N GLN A 154 -4.18 8.14 -9.55
CA GLN A 154 -2.81 8.64 -9.75
C GLN A 154 -1.86 8.01 -8.72
N PRO A 155 -0.57 7.81 -9.06
CA PRO A 155 0.42 7.31 -8.12
C PRO A 155 0.72 8.34 -7.02
N LEU A 156 1.09 7.86 -5.82
CA LEU A 156 1.34 8.71 -4.64
C LEU A 156 2.27 9.93 -4.92
N PRO A 157 3.37 9.80 -5.67
CA PRO A 157 4.22 10.96 -5.96
C PRO A 157 3.54 12.08 -6.73
N GLN A 158 2.59 11.77 -7.61
CA GLN A 158 1.84 12.78 -8.35
C GLN A 158 0.86 13.52 -7.43
N LEU A 159 0.13 12.78 -6.59
CA LEU A 159 -0.79 13.33 -5.59
C LEU A 159 -0.07 14.25 -4.58
N MET A 160 1.07 13.81 -4.09
CA MET A 160 1.91 14.61 -3.19
C MET A 160 2.49 15.83 -3.90
N GLY A 161 2.86 15.71 -5.18
CA GLY A 161 3.27 16.82 -6.02
C GLY A 161 2.16 17.83 -6.33
N GLU A 162 0.89 17.41 -6.37
CA GLU A 162 -0.27 18.31 -6.46
C GLU A 162 -0.47 19.10 -5.16
N LEU A 163 -0.37 18.42 -4.00
CA LEU A 163 -0.40 19.09 -2.69
C LEU A 163 0.73 20.11 -2.54
N LEU A 164 1.96 19.73 -2.89
CA LEU A 164 3.12 20.64 -2.78
C LEU A 164 3.00 21.86 -3.69
N ARG A 165 2.64 21.67 -4.97
CA ARG A 165 2.48 22.78 -5.92
C ARG A 165 1.34 23.72 -5.54
N GLY A 166 0.29 23.19 -4.93
CA GLY A 166 -0.87 23.96 -4.48
C GLY A 166 -0.65 24.70 -3.17
N ASP A 167 0.40 24.39 -2.40
CA ASP A 167 0.65 24.99 -1.08
C ASP A 167 1.02 26.47 -1.25
N PRO A 168 0.23 27.41 -0.68
CA PRO A 168 0.48 28.84 -0.85
C PRO A 168 1.36 29.45 0.24
N ASP A 169 1.71 28.71 1.30
CA ASP A 169 2.38 29.27 2.47
C ASP A 169 3.92 29.20 2.38
N GLY A 170 4.58 30.06 3.16
CA GLY A 170 6.02 30.29 3.14
C GLY A 170 6.43 31.53 2.32
N ALA A 171 7.54 32.16 2.71
CA ALA A 171 8.07 33.32 1.99
C ALA A 171 8.91 32.86 0.79
N SER A 172 8.54 33.26 -0.43
CA SER A 172 9.26 32.88 -1.64
C SER A 172 10.64 33.55 -1.68
N ILE A 173 11.69 32.77 -1.90
CA ILE A 173 13.06 33.27 -2.06
C ILE A 173 13.32 33.53 -3.54
N PRO A 174 13.58 34.78 -3.97
CA PRO A 174 13.76 35.09 -5.38
C PRO A 174 15.04 34.50 -5.99
N GLY A 175 14.93 33.97 -7.21
CA GLY A 175 16.07 33.55 -8.02
C GLY A 175 16.77 32.30 -7.51
N ARG A 176 18.11 32.29 -7.61
CA ARG A 176 18.98 31.19 -7.17
C ARG A 176 20.12 31.73 -6.30
N PRO A 177 19.80 32.23 -5.09
CA PRO A 177 20.80 32.87 -4.25
C PRO A 177 21.87 31.87 -3.80
N GLN A 178 23.11 32.34 -3.70
CA GLN A 178 24.22 31.55 -3.13
C GLN A 178 24.27 31.63 -1.60
N ALA A 179 23.57 32.59 -1.01
CA ALA A 179 23.45 32.79 0.43
C ALA A 179 22.17 33.58 0.74
N LEU A 180 21.69 33.51 1.98
CA LEU A 180 20.76 34.48 2.55
C LEU A 180 21.53 35.45 3.43
N SER A 181 21.14 36.72 3.44
CA SER A 181 21.66 37.70 4.40
C SER A 181 20.52 38.32 5.20
N LEU A 182 20.79 38.58 6.49
CA LEU A 182 19.83 39.15 7.42
C LEU A 182 20.56 40.09 8.37
N TRP A 183 20.03 41.30 8.55
CA TRP A 183 20.51 42.18 9.61
C TRP A 183 19.82 41.85 10.92
N VAL A 184 20.64 41.67 11.95
CA VAL A 184 20.19 41.33 13.30
C VAL A 184 20.88 42.26 14.29
N PHE A 185 20.10 42.90 15.15
CA PHE A 185 20.58 43.47 16.40
C PHE A 185 20.51 42.40 17.48
N SER A 186 21.53 42.32 18.34
CA SER A 186 21.52 41.43 19.50
C SER A 186 22.05 42.13 20.75
N THR A 187 21.54 41.75 21.92
CA THR A 187 22.09 42.13 23.24
C THR A 187 23.23 41.20 23.70
N GLY A 188 23.59 40.20 22.89
CA GLY A 188 24.63 39.21 23.18
C GLY A 188 24.11 37.95 23.88
N LEU A 189 22.97 37.42 23.42
CA LEU A 189 22.46 36.14 23.90
C LEU A 189 23.16 34.95 23.23
N ASP A 190 23.34 33.87 23.99
CA ASP A 190 23.91 32.60 23.55
C ASP A 190 22.85 31.77 22.83
N ALA A 191 22.60 32.14 21.57
CA ALA A 191 21.72 31.42 20.67
C ALA A 191 22.31 31.30 19.25
N SER A 192 21.90 30.28 18.52
CA SER A 192 22.09 30.21 17.06
C SER A 192 20.84 30.69 16.34
N LEU A 193 21.01 31.22 15.13
CA LEU A 193 19.93 31.52 14.20
C LEU A 193 20.05 30.64 12.96
N GLU A 194 18.96 29.99 12.61
CA GLU A 194 18.82 29.08 11.47
C GLU A 194 17.60 29.46 10.64
N ALA A 195 17.60 29.12 9.35
CA ALA A 195 16.45 29.18 8.48
C ALA A 195 16.12 27.77 7.99
N ASP A 196 14.86 27.38 8.15
CA ASP A 196 14.34 26.19 7.48
C ASP A 196 13.67 26.62 6.18
N LEU A 197 14.27 26.14 5.09
CA LEU A 197 13.80 26.35 3.74
C LEU A 197 13.18 25.06 3.22
N GLU A 198 12.30 25.21 2.25
CA GLU A 198 11.71 24.13 1.49
C GLU A 198 12.09 24.31 0.02
N ALA A 199 12.64 23.25 -0.58
CA ALA A 199 12.98 23.19 -1.99
C ALA A 199 11.74 23.01 -2.88
N ALA A 200 11.92 23.12 -4.19
CA ALA A 200 10.85 22.94 -5.17
C ALA A 200 10.21 21.54 -5.16
N ASP A 201 10.95 20.52 -4.72
CA ASP A 201 10.47 19.15 -4.55
C ASP A 201 9.92 18.85 -3.13
N GLY A 202 9.90 19.87 -2.25
CA GLY A 202 9.44 19.78 -0.88
C GLY A 202 10.51 19.35 0.12
N SER A 203 11.75 19.11 -0.34
CA SER A 203 12.84 18.72 0.54
C SER A 203 13.23 19.84 1.52
N PRO A 204 13.47 19.51 2.81
CA PRO A 204 13.91 20.50 3.78
C PRO A 204 15.37 20.85 3.57
N ILE A 205 15.69 22.13 3.61
CA ILE A 205 17.04 22.69 3.55
C ILE A 205 17.24 23.55 4.80
N HIS A 206 18.25 23.22 5.61
CA HIS A 206 18.62 24.02 6.77
C HIS A 206 19.79 24.95 6.42
N ALA A 207 19.61 26.25 6.63
CA ALA A 207 20.63 27.26 6.38
C ALA A 207 20.97 27.99 7.70
N SER A 208 22.22 27.91 8.15
CA SER A 208 22.64 28.51 9.43
C SER A 208 23.20 29.91 9.22
N PHE A 209 22.63 30.90 9.91
CA PHE A 209 23.14 32.28 10.00
C PHE A 209 24.26 32.43 11.03
N GLY A 210 24.45 31.44 11.91
CA GLY A 210 25.48 31.43 12.94
C GLY A 210 25.00 31.90 14.31
N SER A 211 25.91 32.44 15.11
CA SER A 211 25.69 32.80 16.52
C SER A 211 25.17 34.23 16.71
N LEU A 212 24.30 34.40 17.70
CA LEU A 212 23.76 35.67 18.19
C LEU A 212 24.54 36.25 19.39
N SER A 213 25.68 35.66 19.76
CA SER A 213 26.56 36.09 20.87
C SER A 213 27.41 37.33 20.50
N PHE A 214 26.78 38.35 19.91
CA PHE A 214 27.37 39.65 19.61
C PHE A 214 26.47 40.77 20.12
N ARG A 215 27.01 41.98 20.26
CA ARG A 215 26.26 43.16 20.71
C ARG A 215 26.13 44.19 19.60
N GLY A 216 24.93 44.74 19.42
CA GLY A 216 24.66 45.73 18.38
C GLY A 216 24.18 45.12 17.08
N TRP A 217 24.07 45.94 16.04
CA TRP A 217 23.70 45.51 14.69
C TRP A 217 24.86 44.77 14.02
N ASN A 218 24.57 43.58 13.49
CA ASN A 218 25.48 42.82 12.65
C ASN A 218 24.73 42.20 11.46
N THR A 219 25.42 41.97 10.35
CA THR A 219 24.88 41.21 9.24
C THR A 219 25.26 39.76 9.42
N LEU A 220 24.27 38.89 9.33
CA LEU A 220 24.48 37.45 9.31
C LEU A 220 24.29 36.94 7.90
N GLU A 221 25.04 35.92 7.55
CA GLU A 221 24.99 35.27 6.24
C GLU A 221 24.82 33.77 6.44
N ALA A 222 23.82 33.19 5.77
CA ALA A 222 23.58 31.76 5.72
C ALA A 222 23.92 31.23 4.32
N PRO A 223 25.03 30.50 4.15
CA PRO A 223 25.45 30.01 2.84
C PRO A 223 24.50 28.92 2.31
N LEU A 224 24.18 28.97 1.01
CA LEU A 224 23.37 28.00 0.28
C LEU A 224 24.21 27.23 -0.77
N SER A 225 25.49 27.01 -0.47
CA SER A 225 26.54 26.62 -1.41
C SER A 225 26.52 25.15 -1.89
N ARG A 226 25.41 24.43 -1.69
CA ARG A 226 25.26 23.00 -2.07
C ARG A 226 23.93 22.65 -2.74
N LEU A 227 23.22 23.67 -3.25
CA LEU A 227 21.93 23.46 -3.91
C LEU A 227 22.08 23.24 -5.41
N ALA A 228 21.36 22.25 -5.92
CA ALA A 228 21.25 21.96 -7.34
C ALA A 228 20.22 22.88 -8.00
N VAL A 229 20.29 22.99 -9.32
CA VAL A 229 19.36 23.81 -10.13
C VAL A 229 17.89 23.41 -9.91
N GLN A 230 17.64 22.13 -9.66
CA GLN A 230 16.31 21.54 -9.43
C GLN A 230 15.71 21.87 -8.07
N ASP A 231 16.50 22.35 -7.10
CA ASP A 231 16.01 22.65 -5.75
C ASP A 231 15.22 23.97 -5.72
N PHE A 232 15.34 24.80 -6.76
CA PHE A 232 14.69 26.11 -6.85
C PHE A 232 13.33 26.06 -7.57
N PRO A 233 12.34 26.89 -7.18
CA PRO A 233 12.43 27.97 -6.19
C PRO A 233 12.42 27.48 -4.73
N LEU A 234 13.11 28.22 -3.86
CA LEU A 234 13.10 27.96 -2.41
C LEU A 234 11.98 28.76 -1.74
N ARG A 235 11.44 28.21 -0.64
CA ARG A 235 10.50 28.90 0.25
C ARG A 235 11.05 28.88 1.67
N LEU A 236 11.12 30.03 2.32
CA LEU A 236 11.40 30.12 3.75
C LEU A 236 10.15 29.74 4.53
N ARG A 237 10.26 28.72 5.38
CA ARG A 237 9.19 28.26 6.27
C ARG A 237 9.33 28.87 7.65
N THR A 238 10.54 28.85 8.20
CA THR A 238 10.81 29.31 9.57
C THR A 238 12.20 29.90 9.71
N LEU A 239 12.33 30.91 10.56
CA LEU A 239 13.60 31.27 11.20
C LEU A 239 13.58 30.72 12.61
N VAL A 240 14.59 29.95 12.99
CA VAL A 240 14.60 29.22 14.26
C VAL A 240 15.79 29.66 15.10
N MET A 241 15.54 29.94 16.37
CA MET A 241 16.56 30.22 17.36
C MET A 241 16.61 29.12 18.41
N LYS A 242 17.83 28.64 18.68
CA LYS A 242 18.11 27.58 19.65
C LYS A 242 19.19 28.06 20.62
N SER A 243 19.07 27.70 21.89
CA SER A 243 20.09 27.99 22.90
C SER A 243 21.42 27.29 22.55
N THR A 244 22.54 28.01 22.69
CA THR A 244 23.90 27.48 22.51
C THR A 244 24.77 27.60 23.77
N GLY A 245 24.22 28.15 24.85
CA GLY A 245 24.97 28.47 26.06
C GLY A 245 24.06 28.93 27.20
N PRO A 246 24.63 29.40 28.31
CA PRO A 246 23.86 29.75 29.51
C PRO A 246 23.11 31.08 29.41
N ASN A 247 23.61 32.07 28.65
CA ASN A 247 22.99 33.40 28.56
C ASN A 247 21.87 33.42 27.51
N THR A 248 20.70 32.85 27.83
CA THR A 248 19.64 32.54 26.85
C THR A 248 18.52 33.56 26.71
N THR A 249 18.63 34.69 27.42
CA THR A 249 17.62 35.75 27.41
C THR A 249 18.20 37.04 26.86
N GLY A 250 17.45 37.74 26.02
CA GLY A 250 17.90 38.98 25.42
C GLY A 250 16.89 39.63 24.49
N GLU A 251 17.29 40.75 23.89
CA GLU A 251 16.49 41.42 22.86
C GLU A 251 17.17 41.26 21.51
N ILE A 252 16.35 41.05 20.48
CA ILE A 252 16.79 41.09 19.10
C ILE A 252 15.89 42.00 18.27
N ASP A 253 16.47 42.65 17.28
CA ASP A 253 15.74 43.34 16.23
C ASP A 253 16.18 42.77 14.87
N LEU A 254 15.22 42.48 14.00
CA LEU A 254 15.45 41.96 12.65
C LEU A 254 15.19 43.06 11.62
N SER A 255 15.99 43.08 10.57
CA SER A 255 15.86 44.01 9.45
C SER A 255 16.43 43.39 8.17
N GLU A 256 15.76 43.65 7.04
CA GLU A 256 16.22 43.29 5.68
C GLU A 256 16.74 41.85 5.51
N LEU A 257 15.84 40.86 5.41
CA LEU A 257 16.17 39.54 4.88
C LEU A 257 16.29 39.61 3.35
N ARG A 258 17.43 39.18 2.81
CA ARG A 258 17.72 39.24 1.37
C ARG A 258 18.19 37.90 0.81
N ALA A 259 17.84 37.66 -0.46
CA ALA A 259 18.26 36.52 -1.25
C ALA A 259 19.62 36.79 -1.92
N GLY A 260 20.68 36.85 -1.13
CA GLY A 260 22.05 37.04 -1.60
C GLY A 260 23.01 37.41 -0.45
N PRO A 261 24.32 37.48 -0.73
CA PRO A 261 25.31 37.90 0.25
C PRO A 261 25.11 39.37 0.68
N PRO A 262 25.67 39.78 1.83
CA PRO A 262 25.60 41.16 2.30
C PRO A 262 26.27 42.13 1.30
N GLY A 263 25.63 43.26 0.98
CA GLY A 263 26.33 44.39 0.31
C GLY A 263 25.93 44.82 -1.11
N GLY A 264 24.75 44.47 -1.65
CA GLY A 264 24.18 45.20 -2.80
C GLY A 264 23.29 44.40 -3.76
N SER A 265 22.21 45.02 -4.23
CA SER A 265 21.21 44.56 -5.24
C SER A 265 20.46 43.24 -4.99
N ALA A 266 20.83 42.46 -3.97
CA ALA A 266 20.16 41.21 -3.63
C ALA A 266 18.65 41.45 -3.40
N PRO A 267 17.77 40.68 -4.06
CA PRO A 267 16.33 40.83 -3.92
C PRO A 267 15.91 40.77 -2.45
N MET A 268 15.02 41.70 -2.06
CA MET A 268 14.42 41.71 -0.74
C MET A 268 13.44 40.54 -0.63
N VAL A 269 13.56 39.77 0.46
CA VAL A 269 12.60 38.72 0.84
C VAL A 269 11.62 39.29 1.86
N GLU A 270 12.13 39.92 2.92
CA GLU A 270 11.33 40.53 3.99
C GLU A 270 12.07 41.76 4.53
N ALA A 271 11.38 42.90 4.62
CA ALA A 271 11.99 44.14 5.09
C ALA A 271 11.98 44.26 6.63
N PHE A 272 11.01 43.62 7.31
CA PHE A 272 10.73 43.77 8.74
C PHE A 272 10.38 45.19 9.17
N SER A 273 9.96 46.04 8.23
CA SER A 273 9.66 47.46 8.43
C SER A 273 8.17 47.76 8.66
N ALA A 274 7.31 46.74 8.57
CA ALA A 274 5.89 46.81 8.89
C ALA A 274 5.49 45.62 9.75
N ALA A 275 4.32 45.69 10.40
CA ALA A 275 3.67 44.52 10.99
C ALA A 275 3.18 43.58 9.87
N GLY A 276 4.10 42.97 9.13
CA GLY A 276 3.88 42.17 7.93
C GLY A 276 3.25 40.80 8.19
N GLY A 277 2.50 40.66 9.29
CA GLY A 277 1.80 39.43 9.66
C GLY A 277 2.68 38.27 10.15
N TRP A 278 4.00 38.46 10.20
CA TRP A 278 4.92 37.53 10.84
C TRP A 278 4.58 37.32 12.30
N TRP A 279 4.87 36.14 12.81
CA TRP A 279 4.54 35.74 14.17
C TRP A 279 5.64 34.85 14.73
N GLN A 280 5.66 34.74 16.05
CA GLN A 280 6.60 33.93 16.79
C GLN A 280 5.87 32.83 17.56
N GLU A 281 6.60 31.74 17.79
CA GLU A 281 6.18 30.60 18.58
C GLU A 281 7.33 30.10 19.45
N MET A 282 7.07 29.93 20.74
CA MET A 282 7.88 29.04 21.57
C MET A 282 7.43 27.59 21.31
N VAL A 283 8.25 26.84 20.58
CA VAL A 283 7.92 25.50 20.09
C VAL A 283 7.65 24.55 21.27
N GLY A 284 6.49 23.90 21.24
CA GLY A 284 6.06 22.98 22.29
C GLY A 284 5.53 23.66 23.56
N GLN A 285 5.35 24.98 23.55
CA GLN A 285 4.84 25.73 24.70
C GLN A 285 3.42 26.25 24.46
N PHE A 286 2.49 25.89 25.35
CA PHE A 286 1.12 26.39 25.29
C PHE A 286 1.07 27.91 25.48
N GLY A 287 0.31 28.61 24.63
CA GLY A 287 0.20 30.07 24.66
C GLY A 287 1.49 30.81 24.28
N GLY A 288 2.49 30.11 23.75
CA GLY A 288 3.77 30.68 23.31
C GLY A 288 3.72 31.38 21.96
N VAL A 289 2.53 31.77 21.48
CA VAL A 289 2.31 32.34 20.15
C VAL A 289 2.02 33.83 20.24
N ALA A 290 2.71 34.65 19.45
CA ALA A 290 2.44 36.09 19.39
C ALA A 290 2.76 36.69 18.00
N PRO A 291 2.03 37.73 17.55
CA PRO A 291 2.45 38.47 16.37
C PRO A 291 3.76 39.22 16.64
N LEU A 292 4.62 39.30 15.62
CA LEU A 292 5.80 40.16 15.69
C LEU A 292 5.39 41.63 15.65
N ARG A 293 6.17 42.47 16.35
CA ARG A 293 5.89 43.90 16.51
C ARG A 293 7.09 44.72 16.04
N LEU A 294 6.81 45.95 15.61
CA LEU A 294 7.87 46.89 15.27
C LEU A 294 8.77 47.11 16.49
N GLY A 295 10.08 47.00 16.25
CA GLY A 295 11.11 47.23 17.23
C GLY A 295 11.33 48.71 17.50
N SER A 296 12.02 49.01 18.60
CA SER A 296 12.38 50.38 18.97
C SER A 296 13.70 50.84 18.36
N ARG A 297 14.41 49.97 17.63
CA ARG A 297 15.76 50.23 17.09
C ARG A 297 15.74 50.30 15.57
N PRO A 298 15.50 51.46 14.96
CA PRO A 298 15.55 51.57 13.52
C PRO A 298 16.97 51.27 12.99
N ARG A 299 17.02 50.73 11.78
CA ARG A 299 18.27 50.49 11.05
C ARG A 299 18.29 51.41 9.82
N ASN A 300 19.33 52.24 9.69
CA ASN A 300 19.45 53.20 8.57
C ASN A 300 18.21 54.11 8.39
N GLY A 301 17.47 54.39 9.46
CA GLY A 301 16.23 55.18 9.42
C GLY A 301 14.97 54.39 9.06
N GLU A 302 15.09 53.12 8.68
CA GLU A 302 13.94 52.22 8.48
C GLU A 302 13.57 51.49 9.78
N ALA A 303 12.28 51.18 9.93
CA ALA A 303 11.80 50.43 11.08
C ALA A 303 12.34 48.99 11.07
N SER A 304 12.55 48.43 12.26
CA SER A 304 12.92 47.04 12.49
C SER A 304 11.74 46.27 13.10
N THR A 305 11.85 44.95 13.20
CA THR A 305 10.95 44.11 13.99
C THR A 305 11.68 43.60 15.22
N GLY A 306 11.22 43.98 16.41
CA GLY A 306 11.88 43.67 17.68
C GLY A 306 11.13 42.61 18.47
N LEU A 307 11.87 41.73 19.15
CA LEU A 307 11.29 40.74 20.07
C LEU A 307 12.18 40.46 21.27
N MET A 308 11.53 40.13 22.39
CA MET A 308 12.16 39.56 23.57
C MET A 308 12.33 38.06 23.36
N VAL A 309 13.57 37.58 23.49
CA VAL A 309 13.90 36.16 23.37
C VAL A 309 14.19 35.62 24.77
N ASP A 310 13.53 34.51 25.11
CA ASP A 310 13.79 33.75 26.33
C ASP A 310 13.84 32.26 25.98
N LEU A 311 15.05 31.71 25.88
CA LEU A 311 15.29 30.29 25.59
C LEU A 311 15.69 29.51 26.85
N THR A 312 15.36 30.03 28.04
CA THR A 312 15.66 29.38 29.32
C THR A 312 15.09 27.95 29.32
N GLY A 313 15.91 26.99 29.75
CA GLY A 313 15.52 25.57 29.77
C GLY A 313 15.64 24.85 28.42
N GLY A 314 16.29 25.46 27.41
CA GLY A 314 16.53 24.83 26.11
C GLY A 314 15.36 24.97 25.14
N GLY A 315 14.53 26.00 25.31
CA GLY A 315 13.43 26.30 24.40
C GLY A 315 13.91 26.60 22.98
N THR A 316 13.02 26.40 22.02
CA THR A 316 13.23 26.77 20.62
C THR A 316 12.21 27.85 20.25
N LEU A 317 12.69 29.00 19.79
CA LEU A 317 11.84 30.08 19.31
C LEU A 317 11.82 30.06 17.78
N ALA A 318 10.64 29.88 17.21
CA ALA A 318 10.43 29.90 15.77
C ALA A 318 9.73 31.19 15.35
N LEU A 319 10.21 31.81 14.29
CA LEU A 319 9.59 32.94 13.62
C LEU A 319 9.07 32.48 12.27
N HIS A 320 7.80 32.77 12.03
CA HIS A 320 7.06 32.30 10.87
C HIS A 320 6.66 33.47 9.99
N PRO A 321 6.80 33.35 8.65
CA PRO A 321 6.17 34.26 7.71
C PRO A 321 4.66 34.34 7.92
N ALA A 322 4.05 35.42 7.44
CA ALA A 322 2.60 35.49 7.39
C ALA A 322 2.04 34.38 6.47
N PRO A 323 1.09 33.56 6.95
CA PRO A 323 0.43 32.58 6.08
C PRO A 323 -0.42 33.32 5.03
N SER A 324 -0.54 32.70 3.85
CA SER A 324 -1.33 33.22 2.75
C SER A 324 -2.82 33.21 3.09
N SER A 325 -3.58 34.15 2.50
CA SER A 325 -5.05 34.10 2.54
C SER A 325 -5.64 33.11 1.54
N ALA A 326 -4.82 32.56 0.63
CA ALA A 326 -5.27 31.56 -0.33
C ALA A 326 -5.65 30.24 0.36
N ALA A 327 -6.51 29.48 -0.29
CA ALA A 327 -6.94 28.17 0.20
C ALA A 327 -5.79 27.15 0.20
N LEU A 328 -5.73 26.29 1.22
CA LEU A 328 -4.79 25.17 1.26
C LEU A 328 -5.20 24.10 0.24
N PRO A 329 -4.26 23.44 -0.44
CA PRO A 329 -4.60 22.31 -1.30
C PRO A 329 -5.03 21.12 -0.43
N GLY A 330 -6.02 20.36 -0.90
CA GLY A 330 -6.48 19.14 -0.24
C GLY A 330 -6.80 18.04 -1.23
N LEU A 331 -6.50 16.80 -0.83
CA LEU A 331 -7.07 15.60 -1.44
C LEU A 331 -8.25 15.17 -0.58
N VAL A 332 -9.29 14.66 -1.22
CA VAL A 332 -10.49 14.17 -0.53
C VAL A 332 -10.82 12.79 -1.03
N SER A 333 -11.43 11.96 -0.17
CA SER A 333 -11.91 10.67 -0.65
C SER A 333 -12.97 10.86 -1.74
N THR A 334 -12.96 10.02 -2.78
CA THR A 334 -13.96 10.09 -3.87
C THR A 334 -15.40 10.01 -3.32
N GLN A 335 -15.62 9.20 -2.27
CA GLN A 335 -16.92 9.06 -1.62
C GLN A 335 -17.32 10.31 -0.80
N THR A 336 -16.38 10.89 -0.07
CA THR A 336 -16.60 12.12 0.71
C THR A 336 -16.89 13.29 -0.22
N ALA A 337 -16.16 13.42 -1.34
CA ALA A 337 -16.42 14.42 -2.37
C ALA A 337 -17.84 14.31 -2.94
N ALA A 338 -18.27 13.08 -3.27
CA ALA A 338 -19.62 12.81 -3.77
C ALA A 338 -20.71 13.17 -2.73
N LYS A 339 -20.51 12.82 -1.44
CA LYS A 339 -21.42 13.19 -0.35
C LYS A 339 -21.54 14.71 -0.18
N LEU A 340 -20.42 15.43 -0.27
CA LEU A 340 -20.37 16.88 -0.14
C LEU A 340 -20.85 17.61 -1.40
N GLY A 341 -20.99 16.91 -2.53
CA GLY A 341 -21.34 17.51 -3.82
C GLY A 341 -20.26 18.44 -4.38
N VAL A 342 -18.99 18.18 -4.05
CA VAL A 342 -17.84 19.02 -4.44
C VAL A 342 -16.93 18.30 -5.41
N GLY A 343 -16.32 19.05 -6.33
CA GLY A 343 -15.39 18.55 -7.33
C GLY A 343 -13.98 19.13 -7.21
N VAL A 344 -13.03 18.51 -7.91
CA VAL A 344 -11.65 19.03 -8.03
C VAL A 344 -11.67 20.45 -8.59
N GLY A 345 -10.86 21.33 -8.00
CA GLY A 345 -10.74 22.75 -8.31
C GLY A 345 -11.62 23.66 -7.45
N GLN A 346 -12.66 23.13 -6.79
CA GLN A 346 -13.54 23.88 -5.90
C GLN A 346 -12.92 24.06 -4.50
N SER A 347 -13.36 25.09 -3.79
CA SER A 347 -12.96 25.36 -2.42
C SER A 347 -14.11 25.17 -1.45
N LEU A 348 -13.79 24.68 -0.25
CA LEU A 348 -14.72 24.47 0.85
C LEU A 348 -14.08 24.96 2.16
N PRO A 349 -14.86 25.52 3.10
CA PRO A 349 -14.37 25.75 4.45
C PRO A 349 -14.18 24.40 5.14
N LEU A 350 -13.12 24.25 5.90
CA LEU A 350 -12.87 23.13 6.80
C LEU A 350 -12.85 23.68 8.22
N HIS A 351 -13.87 23.33 9.00
CA HIS A 351 -13.87 23.59 10.43
C HIS A 351 -13.05 22.52 11.13
N ILE A 352 -11.94 22.88 11.78
CA ILE A 352 -11.06 21.95 12.49
C ILE A 352 -10.62 22.62 13.78
N GLU A 353 -10.54 21.84 14.87
CA GLU A 353 -10.38 22.38 16.23
C GLU A 353 -11.49 23.38 16.57
N THR A 354 -11.18 24.67 16.51
CA THR A 354 -12.09 25.80 16.76
C THR A 354 -12.04 26.84 15.63
N HIS A 355 -11.38 26.51 14.52
CA HIS A 355 -11.03 27.45 13.47
C HIS A 355 -11.47 26.96 12.08
N ASP A 356 -11.76 27.92 11.21
CA ASP A 356 -12.09 27.65 9.81
C ASP A 356 -10.89 27.89 8.91
N VAL A 357 -10.49 26.86 8.17
CA VAL A 357 -9.44 26.93 7.14
C VAL A 357 -10.07 26.65 5.78
N THR A 358 -9.81 27.50 4.78
CA THR A 358 -10.33 27.23 3.44
C THR A 358 -9.43 26.22 2.73
N VAL A 359 -10.02 25.17 2.19
CA VAL A 359 -9.33 24.10 1.45
C VAL A 359 -9.82 24.10 0.01
N ARG A 360 -8.90 24.05 -0.96
CA ARG A 360 -9.17 23.85 -2.38
C ARG A 360 -8.82 22.42 -2.76
N LEU A 361 -9.79 21.71 -3.33
CA LEU A 361 -9.58 20.33 -3.76
C LEU A 361 -8.67 20.30 -4.99
N VAL A 362 -7.54 19.61 -4.89
CA VAL A 362 -6.59 19.47 -6.00
C VAL A 362 -6.66 18.09 -6.66
N GLY A 363 -7.21 17.10 -5.95
CA GLY A 363 -7.39 15.75 -6.46
C GLY A 363 -8.31 14.93 -5.55
N THR A 364 -8.66 13.73 -6.01
CA THR A 364 -9.41 12.73 -5.24
C THR A 364 -8.60 11.45 -5.09
N VAL A 365 -8.81 10.76 -3.98
CA VAL A 365 -8.22 9.44 -3.71
C VAL A 365 -9.33 8.46 -3.36
N ASP A 366 -9.24 7.21 -3.79
CA ASP A 366 -10.27 6.22 -3.46
C ASP A 366 -9.99 5.62 -2.08
N TYR A 367 -8.72 5.38 -1.78
CA TYR A 367 -8.22 4.81 -0.54
C TYR A 367 -6.92 5.51 -0.14
N PHE A 368 -6.68 5.64 1.16
CA PHE A 368 -5.43 6.21 1.69
C PHE A 368 -5.05 5.42 2.94
N PRO A 369 -3.79 4.96 3.09
CA PRO A 369 -3.41 4.06 4.19
C PRO A 369 -3.91 4.59 5.54
N THR A 370 -4.41 3.69 6.39
CA THR A 370 -5.02 3.95 7.71
C THR A 370 -6.41 4.61 7.72
N LEU A 371 -6.96 4.97 6.56
CA LEU A 371 -8.30 5.61 6.45
C LEU A 371 -9.27 4.67 5.73
N TYR A 372 -10.51 4.52 6.21
CA TYR A 372 -11.44 3.52 5.71
C TYR A 372 -12.71 4.18 5.14
N PRO A 373 -12.71 4.57 3.85
CA PRO A 373 -13.91 5.13 3.22
C PRO A 373 -15.10 4.17 3.32
N GLY A 374 -16.25 4.73 3.65
CA GLY A 374 -17.49 4.00 3.98
C GLY A 374 -17.72 3.87 5.48
N GLN A 375 -16.65 3.85 6.27
CA GLN A 375 -16.69 4.03 7.73
C GLN A 375 -16.43 5.49 8.09
N ASP A 376 -15.35 6.06 7.55
CA ASP A 376 -14.92 7.43 7.81
C ASP A 376 -14.90 8.25 6.51
N ASP A 377 -15.36 9.49 6.59
CA ASP A 377 -15.04 10.50 5.59
C ASP A 377 -13.65 11.07 5.88
N PHE A 378 -12.88 11.49 4.86
CA PHE A 378 -11.53 12.00 5.10
C PHE A 378 -11.01 13.00 4.07
N LEU A 379 -10.06 13.83 4.51
CA LEU A 379 -9.26 14.76 3.71
C LEU A 379 -7.77 14.61 4.05
N VAL A 380 -6.90 14.80 3.05
CA VAL A 380 -5.45 14.83 3.21
C VAL A 380 -4.93 16.21 2.80
N ILE A 381 -4.19 16.89 3.68
CA ILE A 381 -3.78 18.30 3.55
C ILE A 381 -2.30 18.43 3.91
N PRO A 382 -1.52 19.41 3.38
CA PRO A 382 -0.15 19.64 3.83
C PRO A 382 -0.09 20.00 5.32
N ALA A 383 0.60 19.16 6.11
CA ALA A 383 0.70 19.30 7.56
C ALA A 383 1.30 20.66 7.96
N LYS A 384 2.42 21.05 7.34
CA LYS A 384 3.19 22.25 7.71
C LYS A 384 2.28 23.49 7.68
N SER A 385 1.63 23.74 6.56
CA SER A 385 0.78 24.92 6.35
C SER A 385 -0.53 24.86 7.16
N LEU A 386 -1.14 23.67 7.30
CA LEU A 386 -2.31 23.51 8.16
C LEU A 386 -1.98 23.85 9.63
N LEU A 387 -0.92 23.23 10.16
CA LEU A 387 -0.50 23.42 11.55
C LEU A 387 0.00 24.84 11.81
N GLU A 388 0.72 25.46 10.88
CA GLU A 388 1.12 26.87 10.99
C GLU A 388 -0.09 27.81 11.09
N ARG A 389 -1.12 27.61 10.25
CA ARG A 389 -2.34 28.43 10.30
C ARG A 389 -3.10 28.25 11.61
N LEU A 390 -3.23 27.01 12.09
CA LEU A 390 -3.92 26.72 13.34
C LEU A 390 -3.14 27.24 14.57
N ARG A 391 -1.82 27.03 14.62
CA ARG A 391 -0.96 27.56 15.70
C ARG A 391 -0.98 29.08 15.74
N ARG A 392 -0.95 29.76 14.59
CA ARG A 392 -1.11 31.22 14.53
C ARG A 392 -2.42 31.71 15.15
N LEU A 393 -3.47 30.90 15.07
CA LEU A 393 -4.76 31.14 15.72
C LEU A 393 -4.81 30.66 17.18
N ASN A 394 -3.64 30.43 17.78
CA ASN A 394 -3.46 30.02 19.17
C ASN A 394 -4.04 28.62 19.49
N SER A 395 -4.19 27.75 18.49
CA SER A 395 -4.43 26.32 18.71
C SER A 395 -3.13 25.60 19.06
N TYR A 396 -3.15 24.77 20.11
CA TYR A 396 -2.01 23.92 20.46
C TYR A 396 -2.07 22.62 19.64
N VAL A 397 -1.61 22.71 18.38
CA VAL A 397 -1.60 21.58 17.44
C VAL A 397 -0.18 21.30 16.95
N TYR A 398 0.23 20.04 17.07
CA TYR A 398 1.47 19.50 16.55
C TYR A 398 1.19 18.15 15.92
N PRO A 399 2.09 17.62 15.07
CA PRO A 399 1.96 16.25 14.60
C PRO A 399 1.81 15.30 15.79
N ASN A 400 0.85 14.39 15.69
CA ASN A 400 0.51 13.41 16.73
C ASN A 400 0.73 11.97 16.25
N GLU A 401 1.26 11.79 15.04
CA GLU A 401 1.71 10.50 14.52
C GLU A 401 3.13 10.62 13.96
N ALA A 402 3.94 9.60 14.21
CA ALA A 402 5.25 9.40 13.61
C ALA A 402 5.23 8.11 12.78
N TRP A 403 5.34 8.27 11.46
CA TRP A 403 5.39 7.17 10.49
C TRP A 403 6.84 6.91 10.12
N MET A 404 7.31 5.69 10.29
CA MET A 404 8.72 5.32 10.15
C MET A 404 8.89 4.17 9.17
N ARG A 405 9.95 4.27 8.36
CA ARG A 405 10.50 3.17 7.56
C ARG A 405 11.80 2.71 8.22
N VAL A 406 11.94 1.41 8.46
CA VAL A 406 13.10 0.84 9.14
C VAL A 406 13.81 -0.18 8.24
N GLY A 407 15.14 -0.24 8.34
CA GLY A 407 15.95 -1.21 7.59
C GLY A 407 16.05 -2.58 8.26
N GLY A 408 15.65 -2.68 9.53
CA GLY A 408 15.65 -3.91 10.34
C GLY A 408 14.24 -4.45 10.59
N SER A 409 14.04 -5.12 11.73
CA SER A 409 12.72 -5.62 12.15
C SER A 409 11.81 -4.47 12.61
N PRO A 410 10.63 -4.29 11.98
CA PRO A 410 9.61 -3.35 12.46
C PRO A 410 9.11 -3.65 13.87
N ASP A 411 8.97 -4.92 14.25
CA ASP A 411 8.54 -5.31 15.61
C ASP A 411 9.54 -4.83 16.67
N ALA A 412 10.83 -5.11 16.48
CA ALA A 412 11.89 -4.64 17.39
C ALA A 412 11.92 -3.12 17.52
N ALA A 413 11.69 -2.41 16.41
CA ALA A 413 11.60 -0.96 16.42
C ALA A 413 10.34 -0.46 17.15
N GLY A 414 9.18 -1.09 16.94
CA GLY A 414 7.94 -0.80 17.64
C GLY A 414 8.06 -0.98 19.16
N ILE A 415 8.67 -2.08 19.60
CA ILE A 415 8.93 -2.35 21.03
C ILE A 415 9.84 -1.27 21.64
N ALA A 416 10.90 -0.85 20.91
CA ALA A 416 11.79 0.21 21.38
C ALA A 416 11.06 1.55 21.57
N VAL A 417 10.21 1.92 20.61
CA VAL A 417 9.36 3.12 20.70
C VAL A 417 8.39 3.02 21.89
N GLN A 418 7.73 1.87 22.04
CA GLN A 418 6.78 1.65 23.13
C GLN A 418 7.44 1.81 24.51
N ASN A 419 8.66 1.30 24.66
CA ASN A 419 9.44 1.40 25.89
C ASN A 419 9.94 2.83 26.14
N ALA A 420 10.48 3.50 25.13
CA ALA A 420 10.99 4.87 25.25
C ALA A 420 9.89 5.89 25.55
N THR A 421 8.67 5.62 25.10
CA THR A 421 7.48 6.45 25.37
C THR A 421 6.72 6.03 26.63
N HIS A 422 7.23 5.06 27.40
CA HIS A 422 6.62 4.57 28.63
C HIS A 422 5.13 4.19 28.51
N GLY A 423 4.72 3.61 27.38
CA GLY A 423 3.32 3.26 27.15
C GLY A 423 2.43 4.39 26.61
N GLN A 424 2.93 5.62 26.47
CA GLN A 424 2.13 6.77 26.03
C GLN A 424 1.80 6.73 24.54
N ALA A 425 2.68 6.16 23.71
CA ALA A 425 2.41 5.97 22.30
C ALA A 425 1.56 4.70 22.09
N GLN A 426 0.53 4.80 21.26
CA GLN A 426 -0.06 3.63 20.63
C GLN A 426 0.79 3.28 19.40
N VAL A 427 1.49 2.15 19.48
CA VAL A 427 2.39 1.67 18.43
C VAL A 427 1.70 0.61 17.58
N ASN A 428 1.76 0.78 16.26
CA ASN A 428 1.41 -0.25 15.29
C ASN A 428 2.66 -0.57 14.46
N ASP A 429 3.16 -1.80 14.57
CA ASP A 429 4.23 -2.29 13.71
C ASP A 429 3.66 -3.24 12.64
N ARG A 430 4.18 -3.11 11.42
CA ARG A 430 3.69 -3.86 10.27
C ARG A 430 3.93 -5.36 10.42
N GLU A 431 5.05 -5.77 11.00
CA GLU A 431 5.45 -7.17 11.09
C GLU A 431 4.47 -7.98 11.97
N THR A 432 4.12 -7.45 13.15
CA THR A 432 3.15 -8.06 14.05
C THR A 432 1.74 -8.05 13.46
N LEU A 433 1.34 -6.98 12.77
CA LEU A 433 0.04 -6.93 12.08
C LEU A 433 -0.06 -7.97 10.96
N GLU A 434 0.99 -8.12 10.13
CA GLU A 434 1.05 -9.14 9.09
C GLU A 434 0.99 -10.55 9.71
N ALA A 435 1.80 -10.81 10.73
CA ALA A 435 1.82 -12.11 11.42
C ALA A 435 0.46 -12.45 12.04
N SER A 436 -0.22 -11.47 12.65
CA SER A 436 -1.56 -11.62 13.23
C SER A 436 -2.62 -11.90 12.17
N ALA A 437 -2.57 -11.19 11.04
CA ALA A 437 -3.48 -11.41 9.91
C ALA A 437 -3.30 -12.80 9.28
N LEU A 438 -2.06 -13.31 9.20
CA LEU A 438 -1.76 -14.65 8.71
C LEU A 438 -2.17 -15.76 9.69
N ARG A 439 -2.20 -15.47 11.00
CA ARG A 439 -2.49 -16.44 12.07
C ARG A 439 -3.93 -16.36 12.60
N SER A 440 -4.81 -15.61 11.92
CA SER A 440 -6.22 -15.51 12.29
C SER A 440 -6.87 -16.91 12.36
N PRO A 441 -7.51 -17.30 13.49
CA PRO A 441 -8.12 -18.63 13.64
C PRO A 441 -9.18 -18.95 12.59
N LEU A 442 -10.01 -17.95 12.24
CA LEU A 442 -11.05 -18.10 11.22
C LEU A 442 -10.44 -18.45 9.86
N ARG A 443 -9.39 -17.73 9.50
CA ARG A 443 -8.67 -17.95 8.24
C ARG A 443 -8.02 -19.34 8.20
N LEU A 444 -7.25 -19.69 9.21
CA LEU A 444 -6.60 -21.01 9.29
C LEU A 444 -7.62 -22.16 9.26
N SER A 445 -8.80 -21.97 9.86
CA SER A 445 -9.88 -22.97 9.81
C SER A 445 -10.44 -23.15 8.40
N LEU A 446 -10.60 -22.06 7.65
CA LEU A 446 -11.12 -22.08 6.28
C LEU A 446 -10.09 -22.63 5.30
N ASP A 447 -8.82 -22.23 5.45
CA ASP A 447 -7.70 -22.76 4.66
C ASP A 447 -7.56 -24.26 4.88
N ALA A 448 -7.60 -24.73 6.14
CA ALA A 448 -7.56 -26.15 6.46
C ALA A 448 -8.76 -26.91 5.86
N ALA A 449 -9.97 -26.37 5.97
CA ALA A 449 -11.17 -26.99 5.40
C ALA A 449 -11.07 -27.13 3.86
N LEU A 450 -10.57 -26.11 3.18
CA LEU A 450 -10.38 -26.13 1.73
C LEU A 450 -9.28 -27.11 1.30
N ILE A 451 -8.17 -27.18 2.04
CA ILE A 451 -7.09 -28.14 1.77
C ILE A 451 -7.58 -29.57 2.01
N ILE A 452 -8.26 -29.83 3.12
CA ILE A 452 -8.83 -31.16 3.42
C ILE A 452 -9.85 -31.54 2.34
N GLY A 453 -10.74 -30.63 1.96
CA GLY A 453 -11.71 -30.82 0.88
C GLY A 453 -11.03 -31.13 -0.46
N LEU A 454 -9.95 -30.42 -0.78
CA LEU A 454 -9.14 -30.68 -1.97
C LEU A 454 -8.51 -32.07 -1.93
N VAL A 455 -7.85 -32.46 -0.83
CA VAL A 455 -7.23 -33.78 -0.67
C VAL A 455 -8.28 -34.89 -0.77
N ALA A 456 -9.46 -34.71 -0.17
CA ALA A 456 -10.56 -35.66 -0.27
C ALA A 456 -11.05 -35.80 -1.72
N ALA A 457 -11.27 -34.68 -2.42
CA ALA A 457 -11.69 -34.68 -3.82
C ALA A 457 -10.65 -35.35 -4.73
N LEU A 458 -9.36 -35.04 -4.56
CA LEU A 458 -8.28 -35.69 -5.29
C LEU A 458 -8.22 -37.19 -5.00
N SER A 459 -8.42 -37.59 -3.75
CA SER A 459 -8.47 -39.01 -3.36
C SER A 459 -9.61 -39.75 -4.06
N ILE A 460 -10.81 -39.16 -4.09
CA ILE A 460 -11.99 -39.69 -4.81
C ILE A 460 -11.71 -39.82 -6.31
N VAL A 461 -11.00 -38.85 -6.90
CA VAL A 461 -10.64 -38.84 -8.33
C VAL A 461 -9.66 -39.97 -8.64
N VAL A 462 -8.64 -40.16 -7.80
CA VAL A 462 -7.66 -41.27 -7.94
C VAL A 462 -8.36 -42.62 -7.85
N ILE A 463 -9.25 -42.81 -6.87
CA ILE A 463 -10.03 -44.05 -6.71
C ILE A 463 -10.96 -44.27 -7.91
N GLY A 464 -11.71 -43.25 -8.32
CA GLY A 464 -12.65 -43.32 -9.44
C GLY A 464 -11.94 -43.61 -10.77
N PHE A 465 -10.77 -43.02 -10.99
CA PHE A 465 -9.92 -43.29 -12.14
C PHE A 465 -9.39 -44.72 -12.14
N GLY A 466 -8.93 -45.22 -10.99
CA GLY A 466 -8.51 -46.62 -10.83
C GLY A 466 -9.61 -47.62 -11.14
N LEU A 467 -10.81 -47.40 -10.60
CA LEU A 467 -11.98 -48.24 -10.87
C LEU A 467 -12.38 -48.21 -12.36
N HIS A 468 -12.35 -47.04 -12.99
CA HIS A 468 -12.60 -46.91 -14.42
C HIS A 468 -11.59 -47.71 -15.24
N PHE A 469 -10.30 -47.56 -14.95
CA PHE A 469 -9.25 -48.30 -15.65
C PHE A 469 -9.39 -49.81 -15.47
N LEU A 470 -9.72 -50.28 -14.26
CA LEU A 470 -9.96 -51.70 -14.00
C LEU A 470 -11.16 -52.23 -14.81
N ALA A 471 -12.25 -51.47 -14.87
CA ALA A 471 -13.44 -51.82 -15.65
C ALA A 471 -13.13 -51.88 -17.16
N VAL A 472 -12.43 -50.86 -17.69
CA VAL A 472 -12.01 -50.83 -19.10
C VAL A 472 -11.06 -51.98 -19.40
N ALA A 473 -10.04 -52.22 -18.57
CA ALA A 473 -9.08 -53.30 -18.77
C ALA A 473 -9.77 -54.68 -18.82
N ARG A 474 -10.73 -54.94 -17.92
CA ARG A 474 -11.53 -56.18 -17.95
C ARG A 474 -12.36 -56.32 -19.23
N SER A 475 -13.05 -55.26 -19.64
CA SER A 475 -13.88 -55.28 -20.86
C SER A 475 -13.06 -55.48 -22.14
N ARG A 476 -11.80 -55.00 -22.17
CA ARG A 476 -10.94 -55.05 -23.36
C ARG A 476 -10.20 -56.38 -23.54
N VAL A 477 -10.23 -57.30 -22.57
CA VAL A 477 -9.56 -58.61 -22.73
C VAL A 477 -10.14 -59.40 -23.91
N SER A 478 -11.46 -59.38 -24.08
CA SER A 478 -12.17 -60.08 -25.15
C SER A 478 -11.96 -59.45 -26.53
N GLU A 479 -12.08 -58.12 -26.65
CA GLU A 479 -11.86 -57.40 -27.91
C GLU A 479 -10.41 -57.54 -28.41
N SER A 480 -9.45 -57.47 -27.49
CA SER A 480 -8.03 -57.52 -27.85
C SER A 480 -7.63 -58.92 -28.33
N ALA A 481 -8.24 -59.98 -27.79
CA ALA A 481 -8.04 -61.35 -28.26
C ALA A 481 -8.51 -61.53 -29.71
N ILE A 482 -9.65 -60.93 -30.09
CA ILE A 482 -10.19 -60.97 -31.45
C ILE A 482 -9.30 -60.19 -32.44
N MET A 483 -8.79 -59.01 -32.05
CA MET A 483 -7.89 -58.23 -32.91
C MET A 483 -6.54 -58.92 -33.12
N GLN A 484 -6.04 -59.64 -32.10
CA GLN A 484 -4.80 -60.40 -32.18
C GLN A 484 -4.94 -61.65 -33.05
N ALA A 485 -6.10 -62.33 -32.99
CA ALA A 485 -6.45 -63.41 -33.91
C ALA A 485 -6.50 -62.95 -35.39
N ASN A 486 -6.75 -61.65 -35.62
CA ASN A 486 -6.74 -61.03 -36.94
C ASN A 486 -5.40 -60.35 -37.31
N GLY A 487 -4.33 -60.55 -36.53
CA GLY A 487 -2.96 -60.14 -36.88
C GLY A 487 -2.53 -58.73 -36.45
N LEU A 488 -3.30 -58.01 -35.65
CA LEU A 488 -2.87 -56.70 -35.12
C LEU A 488 -1.85 -56.86 -33.98
N PRO A 489 -0.65 -56.24 -34.08
CA PRO A 489 0.34 -56.31 -33.01
C PRO A 489 -0.11 -55.52 -31.78
N TRP A 490 0.14 -56.10 -30.59
CA TRP A 490 -0.24 -55.54 -29.28
C TRP A 490 0.22 -54.09 -29.05
N ARG A 491 1.35 -53.70 -29.68
CA ARG A 491 1.88 -52.33 -29.60
C ARG A 491 0.91 -51.28 -30.14
N ILE A 492 0.21 -51.56 -31.24
CA ILE A 492 -0.71 -50.59 -31.87
C ILE A 492 -1.96 -50.39 -30.98
N VAL A 493 -2.42 -51.44 -30.31
CA VAL A 493 -3.55 -51.38 -29.36
C VAL A 493 -3.18 -50.57 -28.12
N ASN A 494 -1.98 -50.80 -27.56
CA ASN A 494 -1.46 -50.03 -26.43
C ASN A 494 -1.23 -48.55 -26.77
N GLU A 495 -0.67 -48.23 -27.94
CA GLU A 495 -0.49 -46.85 -28.39
C GLU A 495 -1.82 -46.12 -28.61
N GLY A 496 -2.84 -46.81 -29.11
CA GLY A 496 -4.19 -46.25 -29.25
C GLY A 496 -4.80 -45.91 -27.89
N LEU A 497 -4.66 -46.80 -26.91
CA LEU A 497 -5.18 -46.59 -25.54
C LEU A 497 -4.46 -45.47 -24.80
N LEU A 498 -3.14 -45.35 -24.98
CA LEU A 498 -2.37 -44.20 -24.49
C LEU A 498 -2.84 -42.90 -25.14
N THR A 499 -3.08 -42.91 -26.45
CA THR A 499 -3.56 -41.73 -27.18
C THR A 499 -4.95 -41.30 -26.68
N GLU A 500 -5.90 -42.23 -26.51
CA GLU A 500 -7.23 -41.94 -25.92
C GLU A 500 -7.09 -41.24 -24.56
N GLN A 501 -6.22 -41.76 -23.70
CA GLN A 501 -6.06 -41.26 -22.33
C GLN A 501 -5.35 -39.91 -22.28
N VAL A 502 -4.36 -39.67 -23.13
CA VAL A 502 -3.75 -38.35 -23.27
C VAL A 502 -4.78 -37.33 -23.73
N VAL A 503 -5.64 -37.67 -24.70
CA VAL A 503 -6.69 -36.76 -25.19
C VAL A 503 -7.70 -36.43 -24.09
N VAL A 504 -8.18 -37.42 -23.35
CA VAL A 504 -9.11 -37.22 -22.23
C VAL A 504 -8.46 -36.35 -21.15
N LEU A 505 -7.20 -36.60 -20.82
CA LEU A 505 -6.47 -35.89 -19.79
C LEU A 505 -6.16 -34.44 -20.18
N VAL A 506 -5.73 -34.19 -21.41
CA VAL A 506 -5.53 -32.83 -21.95
C VAL A 506 -6.85 -32.06 -22.01
N HIS A 507 -7.93 -32.70 -22.47
CA HIS A 507 -9.27 -32.09 -22.46
C HIS A 507 -9.70 -31.71 -21.04
N SER A 508 -9.54 -32.64 -20.09
CA SER A 508 -9.90 -32.41 -18.69
C SER A 508 -9.09 -31.30 -18.06
N LEU A 509 -7.81 -31.18 -18.43
CA LEU A 509 -6.94 -30.10 -17.97
C LEU A 509 -7.42 -28.73 -18.45
N ILE A 510 -7.71 -28.61 -19.75
CA ILE A 510 -8.19 -27.35 -20.34
C ILE A 510 -9.53 -26.95 -19.71
N VAL A 511 -10.49 -27.89 -19.67
CA VAL A 511 -11.83 -27.64 -19.14
C VAL A 511 -11.77 -27.36 -17.65
N GLY A 512 -11.02 -28.16 -16.88
CA GLY A 512 -10.86 -27.98 -15.45
C GLY A 512 -10.21 -26.66 -15.08
N ALA A 513 -9.12 -26.27 -15.77
CA ALA A 513 -8.48 -24.98 -15.53
C ALA A 513 -9.41 -23.81 -15.86
N ALA A 514 -10.14 -23.87 -16.98
CA ALA A 514 -11.10 -22.85 -17.36
C ALA A 514 -12.26 -22.73 -16.34
N LEU A 515 -12.81 -23.87 -15.90
CA LEU A 515 -13.86 -23.90 -14.88
C LEU A 515 -13.33 -23.35 -13.55
N GLY A 516 -12.15 -23.77 -13.10
CA GLY A 516 -11.55 -23.31 -11.85
C GLY A 516 -11.28 -21.80 -11.84
N ALA A 517 -10.79 -21.26 -12.95
CA ALA A 517 -10.62 -19.81 -13.13
C ALA A 517 -11.97 -19.08 -13.09
N LEU A 518 -13.00 -19.63 -13.75
CA LEU A 518 -14.35 -19.08 -13.73
C LEU A 518 -14.98 -19.14 -12.34
N MET A 519 -14.73 -20.22 -11.57
CA MET A 519 -15.12 -20.32 -10.15
C MET A 519 -14.46 -19.22 -9.33
N ALA A 520 -13.14 -19.06 -9.46
CA ALA A 520 -12.39 -18.04 -8.72
C ALA A 520 -12.94 -16.65 -9.02
N TRP A 521 -13.12 -16.33 -10.31
CA TRP A 521 -13.68 -15.04 -10.73
C TRP A 521 -15.11 -14.80 -10.22
N ALA A 522 -15.98 -15.82 -10.23
CA ALA A 522 -17.37 -15.67 -9.82
C ALA A 522 -17.59 -15.68 -8.30
N ILE A 523 -16.80 -16.46 -7.56
CA ILE A 523 -17.01 -16.72 -6.12
C ILE A 523 -16.18 -15.78 -5.25
N LEU A 524 -14.93 -15.49 -5.61
CA LEU A 524 -14.05 -14.66 -4.77
C LEU A 524 -14.66 -13.29 -4.42
N PRO A 525 -15.30 -12.56 -5.36
CA PRO A 525 -15.92 -11.28 -5.02
C PRO A 525 -17.06 -11.42 -4.00
N VAL A 526 -17.79 -12.53 -4.01
CA VAL A 526 -18.95 -12.75 -3.12
C VAL A 526 -18.51 -13.18 -1.72
N LEU A 527 -17.41 -13.91 -1.59
CA LEU A 527 -16.85 -14.29 -0.29
C LEU A 527 -16.33 -13.08 0.51
N GLN A 528 -16.21 -11.92 -0.14
CA GLN A 528 -15.71 -10.68 0.44
C GLN A 528 -16.86 -9.78 0.88
N SER A 529 -17.98 -10.33 1.33
CA SER A 529 -19.03 -9.54 1.99
C SER A 529 -18.75 -9.48 3.50
N SER A 530 -17.84 -8.60 3.92
CA SER A 530 -17.76 -8.20 5.34
C SER A 530 -18.59 -6.93 5.57
N VAL A 531 -19.06 -6.77 6.80
CA VAL A 531 -19.76 -5.57 7.26
C VAL A 531 -18.76 -4.49 7.67
N LEU A 532 -17.52 -4.86 7.99
CA LEU A 532 -16.46 -3.92 8.41
C LEU A 532 -15.56 -3.56 7.23
N PRO A 533 -15.39 -2.26 6.90
CA PRO A 533 -14.50 -1.83 5.82
C PRO A 533 -13.03 -2.23 6.02
N ALA A 534 -12.56 -2.36 7.26
CA ALA A 534 -11.21 -2.86 7.58
C ALA A 534 -10.95 -4.28 7.06
N ASP A 535 -12.00 -5.09 6.89
CA ASP A 535 -11.90 -6.43 6.32
C ASP A 535 -11.94 -6.44 4.80
N LEU A 536 -12.16 -5.30 4.14
CA LEU A 536 -12.36 -5.19 2.69
C LEU A 536 -11.39 -4.25 2.00
N ILE A 537 -10.77 -3.36 2.76
CA ILE A 537 -9.87 -2.32 2.27
C ILE A 537 -8.42 -2.70 2.65
N PRO A 538 -7.48 -2.71 1.69
CA PRO A 538 -7.64 -2.27 0.31
C PRO A 538 -8.31 -3.36 -0.55
N PRO A 539 -8.86 -3.00 -1.74
CA PRO A 539 -9.58 -3.94 -2.60
C PRO A 539 -8.80 -5.23 -2.87
N THR A 540 -9.49 -6.35 -2.96
CA THR A 540 -8.87 -7.64 -3.24
C THR A 540 -8.28 -7.69 -4.64
N ILE A 541 -7.03 -8.15 -4.74
CA ILE A 541 -6.40 -8.51 -6.01
C ILE A 541 -6.37 -10.03 -6.10
N VAL A 542 -7.00 -10.59 -7.14
CA VAL A 542 -6.95 -12.03 -7.40
C VAL A 542 -5.53 -12.41 -7.82
N THR A 543 -4.88 -13.28 -7.06
CA THR A 543 -3.52 -13.74 -7.33
C THR A 543 -3.51 -15.21 -7.74
N LEU A 544 -2.70 -15.51 -8.76
CA LEU A 544 -2.44 -16.86 -9.22
C LEU A 544 -1.00 -17.22 -8.88
N ASP A 545 -0.81 -18.15 -7.95
CA ASP A 545 0.50 -18.73 -7.72
C ASP A 545 0.72 -19.88 -8.70
N VAL A 546 1.44 -19.57 -9.78
CA VAL A 546 1.74 -20.52 -10.86
C VAL A 546 2.48 -21.75 -10.32
N ARG A 547 3.27 -21.63 -9.24
CA ARG A 547 4.03 -22.77 -8.70
C ARG A 547 3.12 -23.78 -8.03
N THR A 548 2.24 -23.33 -7.14
CA THR A 548 1.27 -24.22 -6.48
C THR A 548 0.27 -24.78 -7.48
N LEU A 549 -0.17 -23.98 -8.44
CA LEU A 549 -1.06 -24.43 -9.52
C LEU A 549 -0.40 -25.51 -10.40
N LEU A 550 0.85 -25.32 -10.85
CA LEU A 550 1.59 -26.32 -11.60
C LEU A 550 1.85 -27.58 -10.77
N GLY A 551 2.25 -27.42 -9.50
CA GLY A 551 2.49 -28.53 -8.58
C GLY A 551 1.24 -29.38 -8.37
N ALA A 552 0.09 -28.76 -8.11
CA ALA A 552 -1.17 -29.46 -7.93
C ALA A 552 -1.64 -30.13 -9.22
N THR A 553 -1.48 -29.45 -10.37
CA THR A 553 -1.79 -30.03 -11.68
C THR A 553 -0.94 -31.26 -11.95
N LEU A 554 0.39 -31.17 -11.79
CA LEU A 554 1.32 -32.28 -11.97
C LEU A 554 1.02 -33.44 -11.02
N ALA A 555 0.62 -33.18 -9.78
CA ALA A 555 0.23 -34.21 -8.83
C ALA A 555 -1.00 -35.00 -9.32
N VAL A 556 -2.03 -34.31 -9.84
CA VAL A 556 -3.21 -34.97 -10.44
C VAL A 556 -2.82 -35.81 -11.64
N LEU A 557 -1.98 -35.26 -12.52
CA LEU A 557 -1.50 -35.96 -13.72
C LEU A 557 -0.68 -37.20 -13.36
N ALA A 558 0.20 -37.10 -12.36
CA ALA A 558 1.01 -38.20 -11.87
C ALA A 558 0.14 -39.29 -11.23
N ALA A 559 -0.83 -38.93 -10.40
CA ALA A 559 -1.72 -39.88 -9.76
C ALA A 559 -2.58 -40.63 -10.80
N ALA A 560 -3.11 -39.92 -11.81
CA ALA A 560 -3.80 -40.54 -12.93
C ALA A 560 -2.86 -41.50 -13.71
N GLY A 561 -1.64 -41.07 -14.01
CA GLY A 561 -0.65 -41.89 -14.71
C GLY A 561 -0.28 -43.18 -13.94
N ILE A 562 -0.03 -43.06 -12.63
CA ILE A 562 0.30 -44.19 -11.74
C ILE A 562 -0.85 -45.19 -11.69
N MET A 563 -2.08 -44.73 -11.49
CA MET A 563 -3.26 -45.60 -11.47
C MET A 563 -3.48 -46.30 -12.81
N GLY A 564 -3.27 -45.58 -13.92
CA GLY A 564 -3.32 -46.16 -15.26
C GLY A 564 -2.29 -47.29 -15.44
N GLN A 565 -1.05 -47.09 -14.99
CA GLN A 565 0.00 -48.11 -15.04
C GLN A 565 -0.30 -49.32 -14.14
N LEU A 566 -0.75 -49.10 -12.91
CA LEU A 566 -1.13 -50.17 -11.98
C LEU A 566 -2.25 -51.04 -12.54
N ALA A 567 -3.28 -50.41 -13.11
CA ALA A 567 -4.38 -51.14 -13.73
C ALA A 567 -3.90 -51.98 -14.93
N MET A 568 -3.07 -51.40 -15.81
CA MET A 568 -2.48 -52.14 -16.93
C MET A 568 -1.65 -53.35 -16.46
N ARG A 569 -0.83 -53.20 -15.41
CA ARG A 569 -0.07 -54.31 -14.81
C ARG A 569 -0.97 -55.39 -14.23
N SER A 570 -2.00 -55.00 -13.47
CA SER A 570 -2.94 -55.95 -12.86
C SER A 570 -3.69 -56.79 -13.90
N ALA A 571 -4.05 -56.18 -15.03
CA ALA A 571 -4.69 -56.87 -16.15
C ALA A 571 -3.74 -57.87 -16.84
N SER A 572 -2.46 -57.55 -16.94
CA SER A 572 -1.45 -58.48 -17.48
C SER A 572 -1.16 -59.67 -16.56
N ALA A 573 -1.20 -59.48 -15.24
CA ALA A 573 -0.95 -60.55 -14.27
C ALA A 573 -2.12 -61.54 -14.18
N PHE A 574 -3.36 -61.06 -14.27
CA PHE A 574 -4.55 -61.92 -14.31
C PHE A 574 -4.52 -62.88 -15.51
N ARG A 575 -4.04 -62.40 -16.67
CA ARG A 575 -3.85 -63.22 -17.89
C ARG A 575 -2.87 -64.37 -17.71
N LEU A 576 -1.75 -64.15 -17.03
CA LEU A 576 -0.73 -65.20 -16.84
C LEU A 576 -1.30 -66.38 -16.04
N ASN A 577 -2.11 -66.10 -15.02
CA ASN A 577 -2.73 -67.13 -14.19
C ASN A 577 -3.86 -67.88 -14.91
N ASP A 578 -4.63 -67.21 -15.77
CA ASP A 578 -5.69 -67.87 -16.55
C ASP A 578 -5.11 -68.70 -17.69
N GLU A 579 -4.03 -68.27 -18.36
CA GLU A 579 -3.30 -69.10 -19.34
C GLU A 579 -2.63 -70.31 -18.68
N LEU A 580 -2.05 -70.17 -17.48
CA LEU A 580 -1.48 -71.29 -16.73
C LEU A 580 -2.55 -72.29 -16.26
N ARG A 581 -3.79 -71.83 -15.99
CA ARG A 581 -4.93 -72.70 -15.68
C ARG A 581 -5.56 -73.36 -16.90
N ALA A 582 -5.39 -72.80 -18.09
CA ALA A 582 -5.86 -73.42 -19.33
C ALA A 582 -4.88 -74.48 -19.87
N LEU A 583 -3.64 -74.48 -19.37
CA LEU A 583 -2.57 -75.43 -19.71
C LEU A 583 -2.39 -76.55 -18.67
N ALA A 584 -3.10 -76.50 -17.54
CA ALA A 584 -3.16 -77.53 -16.51
C ALA A 584 -4.53 -78.21 -16.53
#